data_AF-A0A563CEU4-F1
#
_entry.id   AF-A0A563CEU4-F1
#
_cell.length_a   1.000
_cell.length_b   1.000
_cell.length_c   1.000
_cell.angle_alpha   90.00
_cell.angle_beta   90.00
_cell.angle_gamma   90.00
#
_symmetry.space_group_name_H-M   'P 1'
#
loop_
_entity.id
_entity.type
_entity.pdbx_description
1 polymer ?
#
loop_
_entity_poly.entity_id
_entity_poly.type
_entity_poly.pdbx_seq_one_letter_code
_entity_poly.pdbx_strand_id
1 'polypeptide(L)'
;MYAGTTIRDGSGRFIGVHQKIDRVARRNIEPILPDWCDFPDIKNILHFEGKNGPDGVKRKSPAVDEPWHFINPDDPNDTALLEMIEGHIGNLARALRTNNSERAAFEAAWMAHAITDGLTPAHHFPLEQAMAELRGGEGLETRTSILKKNLMKGDNGIELIKNNWKFWGAKGMMTTHVAFEAGVASVVAYPRFKDAIPSDDEILQVKNHGYREYYLDQVHAVASMKMYDNFSKSGWTTDLAWQTNHELMPIIIKSVMLGWLASIWKLEAEKK
;
A
#
# COMPACT_ATOMS: atom_id res chain seq x y z
N MET A 1 9.49 -22.22 -20.80
CA MET A 1 10.87 -21.69 -20.65
C MET A 1 10.77 -20.19 -20.44
N TYR A 2 11.50 -19.63 -19.47
CA TYR A 2 12.40 -18.46 -19.62
C TYR A 2 12.81 -17.91 -18.25
N ALA A 3 14.10 -18.13 -17.97
CA ALA A 3 15.03 -17.33 -17.18
C ALA A 3 14.54 -16.76 -15.83
N GLY A 4 14.64 -17.61 -14.80
CA GLY A 4 15.09 -17.13 -13.50
C GLY A 4 16.53 -16.64 -13.64
N THR A 5 16.73 -15.33 -13.54
CA THR A 5 18.04 -14.74 -13.27
C THR A 5 18.01 -14.12 -11.88
N THR A 6 18.53 -14.90 -10.94
CA THR A 6 19.01 -14.45 -9.63
C THR A 6 20.10 -13.40 -9.82
N ILE A 7 19.71 -12.12 -9.81
CA ILE A 7 20.64 -11.01 -9.64
C ILE A 7 20.23 -10.28 -8.35
N ARG A 8 20.98 -10.61 -7.29
CA ARG A 8 21.16 -9.97 -5.97
C ARG A 8 20.13 -8.88 -5.57
N ASP A 9 19.40 -9.23 -4.52
CA ASP A 9 18.25 -8.54 -3.94
C ASP A 9 18.65 -7.40 -2.98
N GLY A 10 19.08 -6.26 -3.53
CA GLY A 10 19.54 -5.11 -2.74
C GLY A 10 18.54 -3.97 -2.53
N SER A 11 17.38 -3.95 -3.19
CA SER A 11 16.42 -2.83 -3.14
C SER A 11 15.08 -3.18 -2.48
N GLY A 12 15.00 -4.32 -1.78
CA GLY A 12 13.74 -4.95 -1.35
C GLY A 12 13.31 -4.71 0.10
N ARG A 13 13.75 -3.63 0.75
CA ARG A 13 13.38 -3.39 2.16
C ARG A 13 11.91 -2.99 2.34
N PHE A 14 11.36 -2.20 1.41
CA PHE A 14 9.94 -1.84 1.33
C PHE A 14 9.05 -3.02 0.97
N ILE A 15 9.48 -3.77 -0.04
CA ILE A 15 8.87 -5.05 -0.43
C ILE A 15 8.77 -5.99 0.79
N GLY A 16 9.70 -5.92 1.75
CA GLY A 16 9.64 -6.72 2.97
C GLY A 16 8.46 -6.43 3.89
N VAL A 17 7.95 -5.19 3.92
CA VAL A 17 6.83 -4.79 4.81
C VAL A 17 5.50 -5.29 4.26
N HIS A 18 5.22 -5.07 2.97
CA HIS A 18 4.01 -5.60 2.31
C HIS A 18 3.90 -7.11 2.47
N GLN A 19 4.97 -7.84 2.11
CA GLN A 19 4.99 -9.29 2.26
C GLN A 19 4.83 -9.75 3.71
N LYS A 20 5.19 -8.93 4.69
CA LYS A 20 5.01 -9.24 6.11
C LYS A 20 3.58 -9.03 6.55
N ILE A 21 2.94 -7.95 6.11
CA ILE A 21 1.51 -7.70 6.29
C ILE A 21 0.73 -8.89 5.71
N ASP A 22 1.01 -9.29 4.47
CA ASP A 22 0.34 -10.43 3.84
C ASP A 22 0.50 -11.73 4.64
N ARG A 23 1.72 -12.03 5.10
CA ARG A 23 1.98 -13.24 5.91
C ARG A 23 1.19 -13.22 7.20
N VAL A 24 1.09 -12.07 7.86
CA VAL A 24 0.37 -11.93 9.12
C VAL A 24 -1.13 -11.98 8.88
N ALA A 25 -1.65 -11.20 7.93
CA ALA A 25 -3.05 -11.18 7.54
C ALA A 25 -3.52 -12.57 7.13
N ARG A 26 -2.77 -13.26 6.25
CA ARG A 26 -3.14 -14.59 5.76
C ARG A 26 -3.15 -15.64 6.86
N ARG A 27 -2.23 -15.56 7.81
CA ARG A 27 -2.24 -16.46 8.98
C ARG A 27 -3.41 -16.14 9.91
N ASN A 28 -3.72 -14.86 10.13
CA ASN A 28 -4.74 -14.41 11.06
C ASN A 28 -6.17 -14.58 10.52
N ILE A 29 -6.36 -14.57 9.19
CA ILE A 29 -7.69 -14.77 8.56
C ILE A 29 -8.09 -16.25 8.51
N GLU A 30 -7.13 -17.18 8.50
CA GLU A 30 -7.38 -18.62 8.38
C GLU A 30 -8.51 -19.14 9.31
N PRO A 31 -8.55 -18.79 10.62
CA PRO A 31 -9.60 -19.27 11.52
C PRO A 31 -10.98 -18.64 11.28
N ILE A 32 -11.06 -17.61 10.43
CA ILE A 32 -12.27 -16.83 10.13
C ILE A 32 -12.84 -17.22 8.76
N LEU A 33 -12.03 -17.86 7.89
CA LEU A 33 -12.47 -18.30 6.59
C LEU A 33 -13.58 -19.35 6.73
N PRO A 34 -14.63 -19.28 5.91
CA PRO A 34 -15.65 -20.33 5.92
C PRO A 34 -15.10 -21.62 5.30
N ASP A 35 -15.54 -22.78 5.80
CA ASP A 35 -15.02 -24.10 5.41
C ASP A 35 -15.05 -24.38 3.90
N TRP A 36 -15.94 -23.74 3.15
CA TRP A 36 -16.07 -23.92 1.70
C TRP A 36 -15.03 -23.11 0.89
N CYS A 37 -14.37 -22.13 1.50
CA CYS A 37 -13.50 -21.19 0.80
C CYS A 37 -12.08 -21.73 0.66
N ASP A 38 -11.71 -22.13 -0.56
CA ASP A 38 -10.33 -22.42 -0.92
C ASP A 38 -9.56 -21.11 -1.18
N PHE A 39 -9.20 -20.42 -0.10
CA PHE A 39 -8.51 -19.13 -0.18
C PHE A 39 -7.02 -19.31 -0.49
N PRO A 40 -6.42 -18.52 -1.40
CA PRO A 40 -5.02 -18.65 -1.80
C PRO A 40 -4.05 -18.75 -0.64
N ASP A 41 -3.11 -19.69 -0.72
CA ASP A 41 -2.03 -19.78 0.26
C ASP A 41 -1.09 -18.57 0.18
N ILE A 42 -0.30 -18.38 1.25
CA ILE A 42 0.63 -17.25 1.33
C ILE A 42 1.72 -17.30 0.25
N LYS A 43 2.15 -18.48 -0.20
CA LYS A 43 3.19 -18.59 -1.23
C LYS A 43 2.68 -18.04 -2.57
N ASN A 44 1.42 -18.31 -2.89
CA ASN A 44 0.78 -17.85 -4.11
C ASN A 44 0.46 -16.35 -4.04
N ILE A 45 0.01 -15.83 -2.90
CA ILE A 45 -0.18 -14.38 -2.72
C ILE A 45 1.15 -13.64 -2.93
N LEU A 46 2.21 -14.08 -2.23
CA LEU A 46 3.53 -13.44 -2.32
C LEU A 46 4.18 -13.59 -3.71
N HIS A 47 3.71 -14.53 -4.55
CA HIS A 47 4.18 -14.64 -5.93
C HIS A 47 3.85 -13.38 -6.75
N PHE A 48 2.73 -12.72 -6.44
CA PHE A 48 2.24 -11.51 -7.10
C PHE A 48 2.61 -10.22 -6.37
N GLU A 49 3.55 -10.29 -5.42
CA GLU A 49 4.11 -9.13 -4.74
C GLU A 49 5.51 -8.75 -5.28
N GLY A 50 5.98 -7.56 -4.91
CA GLY A 50 7.32 -7.09 -5.24
C GLY A 50 7.61 -7.09 -6.76
N LYS A 51 8.63 -7.84 -7.21
CA LYS A 51 9.09 -7.84 -8.63
C LYS A 51 8.04 -8.33 -9.64
N ASN A 52 7.07 -9.11 -9.18
CA ASN A 52 5.98 -9.65 -9.99
C ASN A 52 4.65 -8.92 -9.73
N GLY A 53 4.65 -7.99 -8.77
CA GLY A 53 3.49 -7.22 -8.37
C GLY A 53 3.54 -5.76 -8.81
N PRO A 54 2.72 -4.90 -8.18
CA PRO A 54 2.62 -3.47 -8.44
C PRO A 54 3.96 -2.75 -8.57
N ASP A 55 4.87 -2.94 -7.61
CA ASP A 55 6.20 -2.30 -7.62
C ASP A 55 7.11 -2.78 -8.75
N GLY A 56 6.90 -4.02 -9.22
CA GLY A 56 7.55 -4.56 -10.40
C GLY A 56 7.14 -3.83 -11.67
N VAL A 57 5.86 -3.47 -11.80
CA VAL A 57 5.32 -2.69 -12.92
C VAL A 57 5.91 -1.27 -12.90
N LYS A 58 5.91 -0.58 -11.75
CA LYS A 58 6.50 0.76 -11.58
C LYS A 58 7.97 0.86 -12.06
N ARG A 59 8.72 -0.25 -11.92
CA ARG A 59 10.11 -0.35 -12.40
C ARG A 59 10.22 -0.72 -13.89
N LYS A 60 9.34 -1.60 -14.39
CA LYS A 60 9.39 -2.16 -15.76
C LYS A 60 8.75 -1.24 -16.79
N SER A 61 7.71 -0.50 -16.43
CA SER A 61 6.92 0.35 -17.32
C SER A 61 6.67 1.74 -16.72
N PRO A 62 7.68 2.63 -16.68
CA PRO A 62 7.52 3.96 -16.10
C PRO A 62 6.41 4.78 -16.78
N ALA A 63 5.48 5.32 -15.98
CA ALA A 63 4.34 6.16 -16.41
C ALA A 63 3.30 5.46 -17.29
N VAL A 64 3.30 4.12 -17.35
CA VAL A 64 2.29 3.30 -18.05
C VAL A 64 1.73 2.29 -17.06
N ASP A 65 0.43 2.38 -16.80
CA ASP A 65 -0.31 1.47 -15.90
C ASP A 65 0.30 1.35 -14.49
N GLU A 66 0.90 2.43 -13.97
CA GLU A 66 1.39 2.45 -12.60
C GLU A 66 0.21 2.50 -11.64
N PRO A 67 0.05 1.52 -10.73
CA PRO A 67 -1.01 1.58 -9.75
C PRO A 67 -0.85 2.83 -8.88
N TRP A 68 -1.93 3.61 -8.86
CA TRP A 68 -2.09 4.78 -8.00
C TRP A 68 -2.04 4.33 -6.55
N HIS A 69 -1.16 4.92 -5.75
CA HIS A 69 -0.92 4.53 -4.36
C HIS A 69 -1.11 5.66 -3.35
N PHE A 70 -1.47 6.86 -3.81
CA PHE A 70 -1.78 7.98 -2.94
C PHE A 70 -3.29 8.07 -2.71
N ILE A 71 -3.66 8.56 -1.54
CA ILE A 71 -5.03 8.98 -1.24
C ILE A 71 -4.94 10.24 -0.39
N ASN A 72 -5.63 11.30 -0.80
CA ASN A 72 -5.76 12.52 -0.02
C ASN A 72 -6.94 12.39 0.94
N PRO A 73 -6.71 12.26 2.26
CA PRO A 73 -7.79 12.13 3.23
C PRO A 73 -8.70 13.36 3.30
N ASP A 74 -8.26 14.52 2.81
CA ASP A 74 -9.02 15.77 2.87
C ASP A 74 -9.82 16.05 1.58
N ASP A 75 -9.63 15.26 0.51
CA ASP A 75 -10.37 15.39 -0.74
C ASP A 75 -11.39 14.25 -0.91
N PRO A 76 -12.69 14.50 -0.69
CA PRO A 76 -13.71 13.46 -0.86
C PRO A 76 -13.87 12.98 -2.31
N ASN A 77 -13.26 13.65 -3.29
CA ASN A 77 -13.27 13.25 -4.69
C ASN A 77 -12.04 12.41 -5.08
N ASP A 78 -11.05 12.22 -4.19
CA ASP A 78 -9.92 11.33 -4.44
C ASP A 78 -10.34 9.87 -4.22
N THR A 79 -11.07 9.34 -5.21
CA THR A 79 -11.71 8.02 -5.12
C THR A 79 -10.97 6.92 -5.88
N ALA A 80 -9.90 7.24 -6.61
CA ALA A 80 -9.25 6.31 -7.53
C ALA A 80 -8.74 5.04 -6.84
N LEU A 81 -8.11 5.19 -5.67
CA LEU A 81 -7.64 4.06 -4.88
C LEU A 81 -8.81 3.21 -4.34
N LEU A 82 -9.89 3.87 -3.91
CA LEU A 82 -11.08 3.19 -3.40
C LEU A 82 -11.75 2.34 -4.49
N GLU A 83 -11.88 2.89 -5.70
CA GLU A 83 -12.41 2.19 -6.87
C GLU A 83 -11.54 0.99 -7.27
N MET A 84 -10.21 1.14 -7.19
CA MET A 84 -9.26 0.04 -7.44
C MET A 84 -9.46 -1.10 -6.44
N ILE A 85 -9.56 -0.78 -5.15
CA ILE A 85 -9.79 -1.79 -4.09
C ILE A 85 -11.15 -2.47 -4.30
N GLU A 86 -12.22 -1.73 -4.56
CA GLU A 86 -13.54 -2.30 -4.86
C GLU A 86 -13.53 -3.22 -6.09
N GLY A 87 -12.77 -2.84 -7.12
CA GLY A 87 -12.53 -3.66 -8.31
C GLY A 87 -11.86 -5.00 -7.95
N HIS A 88 -10.80 -4.96 -7.14
CA HIS A 88 -10.14 -6.18 -6.66
C HIS A 88 -11.07 -7.02 -5.77
N ILE A 89 -11.90 -6.40 -4.93
CA ILE A 89 -12.89 -7.12 -4.11
C ILE A 89 -13.82 -7.96 -5.01
N GLY A 90 -14.38 -7.32 -6.05
CA GLY A 90 -15.29 -7.99 -6.99
C GLY A 90 -14.61 -9.06 -7.83
N ASN A 91 -13.37 -8.82 -8.27
CA ASN A 91 -12.63 -9.79 -9.08
C ASN A 91 -12.14 -10.99 -8.26
N LEU A 92 -11.71 -10.78 -7.00
CA LEU A 92 -11.38 -11.86 -6.07
C LEU A 92 -12.60 -12.75 -5.80
N ALA A 93 -13.76 -12.14 -5.53
CA ALA A 93 -15.02 -12.88 -5.36
C ALA A 93 -15.32 -13.76 -6.59
N ARG A 94 -15.16 -13.20 -7.80
CA ARG A 94 -15.36 -13.94 -9.05
C ARG A 94 -14.35 -15.09 -9.22
N ALA A 95 -13.07 -14.85 -8.90
CA ALA A 95 -12.01 -15.85 -9.02
C ALA A 95 -12.22 -17.01 -8.04
N LEU A 96 -12.61 -16.72 -6.80
CA LEU A 96 -12.98 -17.74 -5.80
C LEU A 96 -14.18 -18.56 -6.28
N ARG A 97 -15.22 -17.93 -6.84
CA ARG A 97 -16.39 -18.61 -7.39
C ARG A 97 -16.04 -19.60 -8.51
N THR A 98 -15.08 -19.25 -9.37
CA THR A 98 -14.66 -20.10 -10.49
C THR A 98 -13.47 -21.00 -10.15
N ASN A 99 -13.09 -21.12 -8.88
CA ASN A 99 -11.92 -21.89 -8.41
C ASN A 99 -10.63 -21.56 -9.19
N ASN A 100 -10.46 -20.29 -9.59
CA ASN A 100 -9.25 -19.83 -10.26
C ASN A 100 -8.25 -19.33 -9.20
N SER A 101 -7.45 -20.26 -8.67
CA SER A 101 -6.50 -20.00 -7.58
C SER A 101 -5.41 -18.99 -7.96
N GLU A 102 -4.92 -19.02 -9.21
CA GLU A 102 -3.92 -18.06 -9.70
C GLU A 102 -4.51 -16.64 -9.73
N ARG A 103 -5.70 -16.47 -10.29
CA ARG A 103 -6.36 -15.16 -10.31
C ARG A 103 -6.73 -14.70 -8.91
N ALA A 104 -7.22 -15.59 -8.05
CA ALA A 104 -7.53 -15.24 -6.67
C ALA A 104 -6.28 -14.76 -5.91
N ALA A 105 -5.14 -15.43 -6.09
CA ALA A 105 -3.88 -15.01 -5.50
C ALA A 105 -3.41 -13.63 -6.02
N PHE A 106 -3.56 -13.38 -7.32
CA PHE A 106 -3.26 -12.08 -7.93
C PHE A 106 -4.12 -10.97 -7.34
N GLU A 107 -5.44 -11.16 -7.28
CA GLU A 107 -6.36 -10.14 -6.77
C GLU A 107 -6.15 -9.89 -5.27
N ALA A 108 -5.88 -10.95 -4.50
CA ALA A 108 -5.58 -10.84 -3.08
C ALA A 108 -4.30 -10.03 -2.82
N ALA A 109 -3.24 -10.27 -3.58
CA ALA A 109 -1.97 -9.54 -3.46
C ALA A 109 -2.13 -8.06 -3.84
N TRP A 110 -2.66 -7.78 -5.04
CA TRP A 110 -2.81 -6.40 -5.51
C TRP A 110 -3.74 -5.56 -4.64
N MET A 111 -4.80 -6.16 -4.10
CA MET A 111 -5.64 -5.51 -3.12
C MET A 111 -4.89 -5.19 -1.82
N ALA A 112 -4.15 -6.17 -1.28
CA ALA A 112 -3.38 -5.96 -0.05
C ALA A 112 -2.31 -4.87 -0.22
N HIS A 113 -1.69 -4.81 -1.40
CA HIS A 113 -0.76 -3.76 -1.77
C HIS A 113 -1.43 -2.39 -1.77
N ALA A 114 -2.56 -2.23 -2.48
CA ALA A 114 -3.30 -0.97 -2.58
C ALA A 114 -3.78 -0.48 -1.20
N ILE A 115 -4.30 -1.39 -0.36
CA ILE A 115 -4.71 -1.10 1.02
C ILE A 115 -3.51 -0.65 1.88
N THR A 116 -2.36 -1.33 1.74
CA THR A 116 -1.15 -1.00 2.52
C THR A 116 -0.59 0.36 2.12
N ASP A 117 -0.49 0.62 0.82
CA ASP A 117 -0.04 1.90 0.28
C ASP A 117 -0.97 3.03 0.72
N GLY A 118 -2.27 2.88 0.55
CA GLY A 118 -3.24 3.91 0.96
C GLY A 118 -3.39 4.11 2.46
N LEU A 119 -2.80 3.25 3.30
CA LEU A 119 -2.70 3.45 4.74
C LEU A 119 -1.26 3.80 5.18
N THR A 120 -0.34 4.01 4.24
CA THR A 120 1.00 4.47 4.55
C THR A 120 0.97 5.99 4.78
N PRO A 121 1.35 6.51 5.97
CA PRO A 121 1.20 7.95 6.27
C PRO A 121 1.90 8.89 5.29
N ALA A 122 3.01 8.45 4.69
CA ALA A 122 3.73 9.25 3.70
C ALA A 122 2.99 9.35 2.35
N HIS A 123 1.94 8.54 2.13
CA HIS A 123 1.10 8.50 0.93
C HIS A 123 -0.20 9.29 1.10
N HIS A 124 -0.42 9.89 2.28
CA HIS A 124 -1.53 10.83 2.56
C HIS A 124 -1.16 12.28 2.30
N PHE A 125 0.14 12.57 2.18
CA PHE A 125 0.61 13.88 1.78
C PHE A 125 0.35 14.07 0.28
N PRO A 126 -0.01 15.28 -0.20
CA PRO A 126 -0.13 15.59 -1.64
C PRO A 126 1.26 15.64 -2.29
N LEU A 127 1.99 14.52 -2.20
CA LEU A 127 3.34 14.35 -2.68
C LEU A 127 3.38 14.59 -4.18
N GLU A 128 2.37 14.12 -4.90
CA GLU A 128 2.29 14.33 -6.34
C GLU A 128 2.11 15.81 -6.69
N GLN A 129 1.21 16.54 -6.02
CA GLN A 129 1.06 17.97 -6.22
C GLN A 129 2.37 18.70 -5.91
N ALA A 130 2.99 18.38 -4.78
CA ALA A 130 4.25 18.98 -4.39
C ALA A 130 5.40 18.61 -5.36
N MET A 131 5.40 17.41 -5.94
CA MET A 131 6.32 16.99 -7.00
C MET A 131 6.04 17.69 -8.33
N ALA A 132 4.76 17.88 -8.70
CA ALA A 132 4.34 18.60 -9.89
C ALA A 132 4.76 20.07 -9.79
N GLU A 133 4.52 20.72 -8.64
CA GLU A 133 4.98 22.08 -8.34
C GLU A 133 6.52 22.19 -8.44
N LEU A 134 7.27 21.24 -7.86
CA LEU A 134 8.73 21.18 -7.99
C LEU A 134 9.22 20.97 -9.44
N ARG A 135 8.35 20.51 -10.33
CA ARG A 135 8.61 20.26 -11.75
C ARG A 135 7.95 21.27 -12.68
N GLY A 136 7.52 22.43 -12.16
CA GLY A 136 6.90 23.48 -12.97
C GLY A 136 5.54 23.09 -13.56
N GLY A 137 4.81 22.17 -12.90
CA GLY A 137 3.49 21.71 -13.29
C GLY A 137 3.47 20.48 -14.20
N GLU A 138 4.62 19.87 -14.53
CA GLU A 138 4.67 18.62 -15.31
C GLU A 138 4.09 17.44 -14.52
N GLY A 139 3.08 16.75 -15.08
CA GLY A 139 2.40 15.59 -14.47
C GLY A 139 3.17 14.28 -14.59
N LEU A 140 2.58 13.19 -14.08
CA LEU A 140 3.16 11.84 -14.07
C LEU A 140 3.51 11.32 -15.47
N GLU A 141 2.72 11.67 -16.48
CA GLU A 141 2.87 11.29 -17.88
C GLU A 141 4.21 11.72 -18.49
N THR A 142 4.84 12.76 -17.93
CA THR A 142 6.15 13.24 -18.38
C THR A 142 7.32 12.40 -17.85
N ARG A 143 7.07 11.53 -16.85
CA ARG A 143 8.07 10.76 -16.09
C ARG A 143 8.45 9.44 -16.75
N THR A 144 8.72 9.48 -18.06
CA THR A 144 8.87 8.28 -18.92
C THR A 144 10.19 7.51 -18.77
N SER A 145 11.09 7.93 -17.86
CA SER A 145 12.34 7.21 -17.61
C SER A 145 12.81 7.39 -16.17
N ILE A 146 13.68 6.48 -15.70
CA ILE A 146 14.31 6.55 -14.38
C ILE A 146 15.05 7.90 -14.20
N LEU A 147 15.75 8.37 -15.24
CA LEU A 147 16.40 9.68 -15.20
C LEU A 147 15.38 10.81 -15.03
N LYS A 148 14.30 10.81 -15.83
CA LYS A 148 13.25 11.83 -15.75
C LYS A 148 12.48 11.79 -14.44
N LYS A 149 12.41 10.64 -13.75
CA LYS A 149 11.82 10.49 -12.42
C LYS A 149 12.67 11.09 -11.30
N ASN A 150 13.99 11.01 -11.43
CA ASN A 150 14.91 11.36 -10.34
C ASN A 150 15.56 12.75 -10.48
N LEU A 151 15.54 13.35 -11.67
CA LEU A 151 16.05 14.69 -11.93
C LEU A 151 14.90 15.71 -11.97
N MET A 152 14.94 16.72 -11.09
CA MET A 152 14.02 17.86 -11.17
C MET A 152 14.61 18.90 -12.11
N LYS A 153 13.88 19.27 -13.18
CA LYS A 153 14.32 20.33 -14.11
C LYS A 153 14.26 21.70 -13.43
N GLY A 154 14.93 22.69 -14.02
CA GLY A 154 14.79 24.11 -13.72
C GLY A 154 15.06 24.92 -14.98
N ASP A 155 14.61 26.18 -15.03
CA ASP A 155 14.73 27.01 -16.23
C ASP A 155 16.18 27.45 -16.46
N ASN A 156 17.01 27.37 -15.42
CA ASN A 156 18.43 27.64 -15.45
C ASN A 156 19.22 26.72 -14.50
N GLY A 157 20.55 26.77 -14.57
CA GLY A 157 21.43 25.91 -13.77
C GLY A 157 21.30 26.11 -12.26
N ILE A 158 20.98 27.32 -11.79
CA ILE A 158 20.78 27.61 -10.36
C ILE A 158 19.48 26.95 -9.88
N GLU A 159 18.41 27.08 -10.66
CA GLU A 159 17.13 26.43 -10.36
C GLU A 159 17.21 24.91 -10.41
N LEU A 160 17.97 24.36 -11.37
CA LEU A 160 18.25 22.92 -11.41
C LEU A 160 18.85 22.44 -10.08
N ILE A 161 19.88 23.12 -9.58
CA ILE A 161 20.52 22.78 -8.29
C ILE A 161 19.52 22.94 -7.13
N LYS A 162 18.78 24.06 -7.10
CA LYS A 162 17.78 24.35 -6.05
C LYS A 162 16.66 23.30 -6.00
N ASN A 163 16.12 22.91 -7.15
CA ASN A 163 15.03 21.94 -7.25
C ASN A 163 15.50 20.54 -6.86
N ASN A 164 16.69 20.13 -7.30
CA ASN A 164 17.27 18.86 -6.86
C ASN A 164 17.65 18.86 -5.37
N TRP A 165 18.05 20.00 -4.80
CA TRP A 165 18.23 20.11 -3.34
C TRP A 165 16.90 20.00 -2.57
N LYS A 166 15.82 20.63 -3.05
CA LYS A 166 14.49 20.46 -2.44
C LYS A 166 13.97 19.01 -2.54
N PHE A 167 14.41 18.27 -3.55
CA PHE A 167 13.99 16.90 -3.79
C PHE A 167 14.84 15.86 -3.03
N TRP A 168 16.17 15.95 -3.11
CA TRP A 168 17.14 14.99 -2.56
C TRP A 168 18.00 15.51 -1.40
N GLY A 169 18.02 16.82 -1.14
CA GLY A 169 18.84 17.42 -0.10
C GLY A 169 18.45 17.00 1.32
N ALA A 170 19.13 17.56 2.32
CA ALA A 170 18.76 17.34 3.73
C ALA A 170 17.33 17.86 3.97
N LYS A 171 16.44 16.99 4.47
CA LYS A 171 14.97 17.22 4.55
C LYS A 171 14.28 17.43 3.20
N GLY A 172 14.91 17.03 2.10
CA GLY A 172 14.30 17.01 0.79
C GLY A 172 13.11 16.05 0.74
N MET A 173 12.18 16.29 -0.16
CA MET A 173 10.91 15.58 -0.25
C MET A 173 11.07 14.05 -0.35
N MET A 174 11.87 13.56 -1.32
CA MET A 174 12.10 12.12 -1.47
C MET A 174 12.98 11.55 -0.38
N THR A 175 13.96 12.32 0.08
CA THR A 175 14.83 11.90 1.20
C THR A 175 13.99 11.64 2.45
N THR A 176 13.05 12.52 2.77
CA THR A 176 12.13 12.37 3.90
C THR A 176 11.18 11.19 3.68
N HIS A 177 10.56 11.06 2.51
CA HIS A 177 9.67 9.94 2.20
C HIS A 177 10.38 8.59 2.35
N VAL A 178 11.52 8.40 1.68
CA VAL A 178 12.31 7.16 1.75
C VAL A 178 12.80 6.89 3.17
N ALA A 179 13.20 7.91 3.92
CA ALA A 179 13.64 7.75 5.31
C ALA A 179 12.50 7.37 6.26
N PHE A 180 11.29 7.91 6.04
CA PHE A 180 10.10 7.52 6.78
C PHE A 180 9.84 6.04 6.56
N GLU A 181 9.62 5.65 5.31
CA GLU A 181 9.30 4.27 5.01
C GLU A 181 10.42 3.36 5.52
N ALA A 182 11.71 3.70 5.31
CA ALA A 182 12.84 2.84 5.69
C ALA A 182 12.87 2.60 7.20
N GLY A 183 12.47 3.59 7.98
CA GLY A 183 12.30 3.42 9.40
C GLY A 183 11.12 2.53 9.76
N VAL A 184 9.96 2.62 9.09
CA VAL A 184 8.86 1.64 9.24
C VAL A 184 9.42 0.22 9.02
N ALA A 185 10.13 0.00 7.93
CA ALA A 185 10.74 -1.30 7.62
C ALA A 185 11.76 -1.76 8.68
N SER A 186 12.41 -0.83 9.39
CA SER A 186 13.38 -1.13 10.45
C SER A 186 12.76 -1.37 11.83
N VAL A 187 11.66 -0.68 12.15
CA VAL A 187 11.04 -0.71 13.48
C VAL A 187 9.93 -1.74 13.56
N VAL A 188 9.31 -2.11 12.45
CA VAL A 188 8.27 -3.16 12.42
C VAL A 188 8.94 -4.46 12.86
N ALA A 189 8.80 -4.76 14.15
CA ALA A 189 9.40 -5.91 14.79
C ALA A 189 8.82 -7.18 14.16
N TYR A 190 9.36 -8.37 14.43
CA TYR A 190 8.77 -9.64 13.98
C TYR A 190 7.70 -10.24 14.94
N PRO A 191 6.85 -9.48 15.68
CA PRO A 191 5.82 -10.12 16.45
C PRO A 191 4.78 -10.67 15.48
N ARG A 192 4.00 -11.62 15.99
CA ARG A 192 2.92 -12.19 15.21
C ARG A 192 1.75 -11.23 15.05
N PHE A 193 1.70 -10.07 15.72
CA PHE A 193 0.52 -9.19 15.76
C PHE A 193 -0.75 -10.00 16.02
N LYS A 194 -0.77 -10.73 17.16
CA LYS A 194 -1.91 -11.57 17.52
C LYS A 194 -3.19 -10.75 17.72
N ASP A 195 -3.03 -9.49 18.13
CA ASP A 195 -4.13 -8.56 18.37
C ASP A 195 -4.57 -7.85 17.07
N ALA A 196 -3.93 -8.13 15.93
CA ALA A 196 -4.34 -7.67 14.61
C ALA A 196 -5.30 -8.68 13.96
N ILE A 197 -6.35 -9.02 14.70
CA ILE A 197 -7.52 -9.77 14.22
C ILE A 197 -8.71 -8.80 14.30
N PRO A 198 -9.52 -8.63 13.23
CA PRO A 198 -10.72 -7.81 13.29
C PRO A 198 -11.67 -8.29 14.39
N SER A 199 -12.19 -7.34 15.16
CA SER A 199 -13.25 -7.56 16.14
C SER A 199 -14.59 -7.84 15.46
N ASP A 200 -15.53 -8.41 16.21
CA ASP A 200 -16.89 -8.63 15.73
C ASP A 200 -17.58 -7.32 15.29
N ASP A 201 -17.29 -6.21 15.98
CA ASP A 201 -17.82 -4.88 15.64
C ASP A 201 -17.25 -4.39 14.29
N GLU A 202 -15.95 -4.54 14.05
CA GLU A 202 -15.32 -4.19 12.77
C GLU A 202 -15.87 -5.07 11.61
N ILE A 203 -16.06 -6.37 11.87
CA ILE A 203 -16.68 -7.29 10.91
C ILE A 203 -18.13 -6.85 10.59
N LEU A 204 -18.91 -6.51 11.62
CA LEU A 204 -20.29 -6.09 11.46
C LEU A 204 -20.39 -4.74 10.73
N GLN A 205 -19.48 -3.80 11.02
CA GLN A 205 -19.38 -2.52 10.32
C GLN A 205 -19.21 -2.74 8.81
N VAL A 206 -18.24 -3.57 8.40
CA VAL A 206 -18.00 -3.85 6.98
C VAL A 206 -19.19 -4.58 6.34
N LYS A 207 -19.84 -5.51 7.05
CA LYS A 207 -21.02 -6.21 6.52
C LYS A 207 -22.24 -5.30 6.32
N ASN A 208 -22.43 -4.32 7.20
CA ASN A 208 -23.61 -3.45 7.19
C ASN A 208 -23.44 -2.21 6.31
N HIS A 209 -22.25 -1.60 6.32
CA HIS A 209 -21.98 -0.32 5.65
C HIS A 209 -21.05 -0.46 4.44
N GLY A 210 -20.42 -1.62 4.28
CA GLY A 210 -19.51 -1.90 3.19
C GLY A 210 -18.05 -1.60 3.51
N TYR A 211 -17.15 -2.23 2.77
CA TYR A 211 -15.70 -2.11 2.98
C TYR A 211 -15.17 -0.71 2.68
N ARG A 212 -15.73 -0.03 1.68
CA ARG A 212 -15.31 1.32 1.28
C ARG A 212 -15.41 2.33 2.42
N GLU A 213 -16.53 2.34 3.12
CA GLU A 213 -16.76 3.24 4.26
C GLU A 213 -15.78 2.94 5.40
N TYR A 214 -15.68 1.66 5.79
CA TYR A 214 -14.70 1.23 6.80
C TYR A 214 -13.27 1.64 6.44
N TYR A 215 -12.85 1.43 5.19
CA TYR A 215 -11.50 1.74 4.76
C TYR A 215 -11.23 3.25 4.77
N LEU A 216 -12.22 4.07 4.39
CA LEU A 216 -12.11 5.53 4.47
C LEU A 216 -11.97 6.00 5.94
N ASP A 217 -12.70 5.39 6.88
CA ASP A 217 -12.51 5.66 8.31
C ASP A 217 -11.08 5.35 8.75
N GLN A 218 -10.47 4.26 8.25
CA GLN A 218 -9.08 3.92 8.57
C GLN A 218 -8.09 4.90 7.95
N VAL A 219 -8.35 5.40 6.74
CA VAL A 219 -7.54 6.44 6.09
C VAL A 219 -7.54 7.70 6.95
N HIS A 220 -8.71 8.17 7.41
CA HIS A 220 -8.81 9.32 8.31
C HIS A 220 -8.15 9.06 9.68
N ALA A 221 -8.32 7.86 10.24
CA ALA A 221 -7.70 7.48 11.50
C ALA A 221 -6.17 7.55 11.41
N VAL A 222 -5.57 6.98 10.36
CA VAL A 222 -4.13 7.05 10.12
C VAL A 222 -3.65 8.49 9.88
N ALA A 223 -4.38 9.27 9.08
CA ALA A 223 -4.05 10.67 8.85
C ALA A 223 -4.03 11.48 10.16
N SER A 224 -4.99 11.22 11.06
CA SER A 224 -5.10 11.88 12.35
C SER A 224 -3.92 11.62 13.30
N MET A 225 -3.18 10.54 13.10
CA MET A 225 -1.97 10.22 13.89
C MET A 225 -0.81 11.19 13.63
N LYS A 226 -0.83 11.89 12.49
CA LYS A 226 0.22 12.84 12.06
C LYS A 226 1.64 12.26 12.08
N MET A 227 1.77 10.95 11.83
CA MET A 227 3.05 10.25 11.95
C MET A 227 4.12 10.82 11.00
N TYR A 228 3.74 11.12 9.75
CA TYR A 228 4.67 11.66 8.76
C TYR A 228 5.10 13.11 9.09
N ASP A 229 4.20 13.93 9.61
CA ASP A 229 4.52 15.28 10.09
C ASP A 229 5.47 15.25 11.29
N ASN A 230 5.19 14.37 12.25
CA ASN A 230 6.02 14.19 13.44
C ASN A 230 7.42 13.70 13.06
N PHE A 231 7.50 12.74 12.12
CA PHE A 231 8.77 12.29 11.55
C PHE A 231 9.51 13.42 10.83
N SER A 232 8.82 14.22 10.01
CA SER A 232 9.43 15.32 9.26
C SER A 232 10.04 16.40 10.18
N LYS A 233 9.45 16.59 11.37
CA LYS A 233 9.94 17.53 12.39
C LYS A 233 11.12 16.97 13.19
N SER A 234 11.02 15.72 13.65
CA SER A 234 11.88 15.18 14.71
C SER A 234 12.71 13.95 14.30
N GLY A 235 12.56 13.46 13.07
CA GLY A 235 13.12 12.18 12.63
C GLY A 235 12.45 10.99 13.31
N TRP A 236 13.09 9.83 13.24
CA TRP A 236 12.61 8.61 13.90
C TRP A 236 12.85 8.68 15.42
N THR A 237 11.76 8.57 16.18
CA THR A 237 11.76 8.54 17.65
C THR A 237 11.30 7.18 18.16
N THR A 238 11.53 6.91 19.44
CA THR A 238 10.98 5.73 20.12
C THR A 238 9.46 5.69 20.09
N ASP A 239 8.82 6.87 20.19
CA ASP A 239 7.36 6.99 20.19
C ASP A 239 6.78 6.66 18.81
N LEU A 240 7.41 7.15 17.74
CA LEU A 240 7.03 6.77 16.38
C LEU A 240 7.21 5.26 16.14
N ALA A 241 8.32 4.69 16.61
CA ALA A 241 8.55 3.24 16.51
C ALA A 241 7.49 2.43 17.27
N TRP A 242 7.10 2.88 18.47
CA TRP A 242 6.05 2.26 19.26
C TRP A 242 4.69 2.36 18.56
N GLN A 243 4.31 3.56 18.12
CA GLN A 243 3.06 3.84 17.40
C GLN A 243 2.97 3.03 16.11
N THR A 244 4.06 2.91 15.35
CA THR A 244 4.10 2.05 14.16
C THR A 244 3.71 0.61 14.48
N ASN A 245 4.24 0.03 15.57
CA ASN A 245 3.99 -1.38 15.90
C ASN A 245 2.64 -1.62 16.58
N HIS A 246 2.13 -0.67 17.37
CA HIS A 246 0.96 -0.88 18.22
C HIS A 246 -0.34 -0.26 17.68
N GLU A 247 -0.23 0.71 16.77
CA GLU A 247 -1.40 1.39 16.19
C GLU A 247 -1.45 1.17 14.67
N LEU A 248 -0.43 1.63 13.94
CA LEU A 248 -0.45 1.64 12.47
C LEU A 248 -0.51 0.21 11.88
N MET A 249 0.40 -0.68 12.30
CA MET A 249 0.47 -2.04 11.75
C MET A 249 -0.81 -2.85 12.00
N PRO A 250 -1.40 -2.86 13.21
CA PRO A 250 -2.70 -3.48 13.43
C PRO A 250 -3.80 -2.95 12.51
N ILE A 251 -3.90 -1.63 12.29
CA ILE A 251 -4.89 -1.03 11.38
C ILE A 251 -4.71 -1.59 9.97
N ILE A 252 -3.48 -1.54 9.43
CA ILE A 252 -3.20 -2.02 8.06
C ILE A 252 -3.54 -3.49 7.91
N ILE A 253 -3.07 -4.35 8.84
CA ILE A 253 -3.30 -5.79 8.79
C ILE A 253 -4.80 -6.11 8.83
N LYS A 254 -5.56 -5.47 9.73
CA LYS A 254 -7.01 -5.65 9.82
C LYS A 254 -7.72 -5.21 8.55
N SER A 255 -7.32 -4.07 7.98
CA SER A 255 -7.88 -3.56 6.72
C SER A 255 -7.64 -4.52 5.56
N VAL A 256 -6.46 -5.13 5.44
CA VAL A 256 -6.18 -6.17 4.44
C VAL A 256 -7.08 -7.39 4.65
N MET A 257 -7.17 -7.88 5.88
CA MET A 257 -8.03 -9.04 6.20
C MET A 257 -9.50 -8.78 5.88
N LEU A 258 -10.03 -7.61 6.28
CA LEU A 258 -11.41 -7.23 6.01
C LEU A 258 -11.68 -7.01 4.52
N GLY A 259 -10.68 -6.58 3.74
CA GLY A 259 -10.79 -6.48 2.28
C GLY A 259 -10.95 -7.86 1.64
N TRP A 260 -10.12 -8.83 2.05
CA TRP A 260 -10.27 -10.22 1.60
C TRP A 260 -11.60 -10.85 2.04
N LEU A 261 -12.03 -10.62 3.29
CA LEU A 261 -13.32 -11.09 3.79
C LEU A 261 -14.50 -10.45 3.04
N ALA A 262 -14.41 -9.18 2.66
CA ALA A 262 -15.44 -8.51 1.88
C ALA A 262 -15.68 -9.21 0.52
N SER A 263 -14.63 -9.72 -0.13
CA SER A 263 -14.78 -10.54 -1.35
C SER A 263 -15.55 -11.84 -1.09
N ILE A 264 -15.29 -12.48 0.05
CA ILE A 264 -15.97 -13.72 0.44
C ILE A 264 -17.44 -13.44 0.74
N TRP A 265 -17.75 -12.42 1.54
CA TRP A 265 -19.12 -12.04 1.87
C TRP A 265 -19.92 -11.58 0.64
N LYS A 266 -19.27 -10.90 -0.30
CA LYS A 266 -19.87 -10.57 -1.59
C LYS A 266 -20.31 -11.84 -2.33
N LEU A 267 -19.44 -12.86 -2.40
CA LEU A 267 -19.77 -14.14 -3.00
C LEU A 267 -20.90 -14.88 -2.25
N GLU A 268 -20.94 -14.80 -0.91
CA GLU A 268 -22.04 -15.38 -0.12
C GLU A 268 -23.38 -14.70 -0.37
N ALA A 269 -23.39 -13.37 -0.52
CA ALA A 269 -24.58 -12.60 -0.82
C ALA A 269 -25.15 -12.93 -2.22
N GLU A 270 -24.29 -13.23 -3.19
CA GLU A 270 -24.70 -13.63 -4.55
C GLU A 270 -25.29 -15.04 -4.63
N LYS A 271 -25.06 -15.89 -3.62
CA LYS A 271 -25.59 -17.27 -3.56
C LYS A 271 -26.97 -17.37 -2.88
N LYS A 272 -27.43 -16.30 -2.23
CA LYS A 272 -28.74 -16.21 -1.55
C LYS A 272 -29.81 -15.68 -2.50
#